data_AF-A0A954WIG1-F1
#
_entry.id   AF-A0A954WIG1-F1
#
_cell.length_a   1.000
_cell.length_b   1.000
_cell.length_c   1.000
_cell.angle_alpha   90.00
_cell.angle_beta   90.00
_cell.angle_gamma   90.00
#
_symmetry.space_group_name_H-M   'P 1'
#
loop_
_entity.id
_entity.type
_entity.pdbx_description
1 polymer ?
#
loop_
_entity_poly.entity_id
_entity_poly.type
_entity_poly.pdbx_seq_one_letter_code
_entity_poly.pdbx_strand_id
1 'polypeptide(L)'
;ADAQPNRDESTRDHLVFVGSLIERKGIVPFVECLADWCQSHPDREIRLTLVGEGPERPKLESLAKPDNLRLEICGHCGYERIHQAYREASIFAFPSLMDDWGMAVNEAMQAGLPILGSPYSQAIDEMVVEGEHGWRFHTDQRDEMYSAIDRALGTPWHEQQAMGERARRRIEHRTPDYAASFLVRAAKRARQEADAEPPRNEGSSVPNAHMPGAKRVSPRMS
;
A
#
# COMPACT_ATOMS: atom_id res chain seq x y z
N ALA A 1 23.73 -6.78 10.96
CA ALA A 1 24.51 -6.94 9.72
C ALA A 1 23.56 -7.51 8.70
N ASP A 2 22.92 -6.64 7.92
CA ASP A 2 21.92 -7.04 6.94
C ASP A 2 22.63 -7.74 5.79
N ALA A 3 22.58 -9.07 5.80
CA ALA A 3 22.98 -9.86 4.65
C ALA A 3 22.13 -9.41 3.45
N GLN A 4 22.79 -8.96 2.38
CA GLN A 4 22.12 -8.65 1.13
C GLN A 4 21.24 -9.85 0.70
N PRO A 5 20.03 -9.60 0.19
CA PRO A 5 19.16 -10.68 -0.27
C PRO A 5 19.88 -11.48 -1.35
N ASN A 6 19.92 -12.81 -1.18
CA ASN A 6 20.57 -13.76 -2.09
C ASN A 6 19.68 -13.98 -3.32
N ARG A 7 19.46 -12.93 -4.10
CA ARG A 7 18.64 -12.94 -5.31
C ARG A 7 19.54 -13.00 -6.54
N ASP A 8 19.22 -13.90 -7.46
CA ASP A 8 19.85 -13.97 -8.77
C ASP A 8 18.78 -14.02 -9.86
N GLU A 9 19.20 -14.05 -11.13
CA GLU A 9 18.29 -14.00 -12.27
C GLU A 9 17.29 -15.16 -12.31
N SER A 10 17.54 -16.27 -11.61
CA SER A 10 16.60 -17.39 -11.52
C SER A 10 15.32 -17.05 -10.75
N THR A 11 15.32 -15.99 -9.94
CA THR A 11 14.15 -15.52 -9.20
C THR A 11 13.41 -14.37 -9.88
N ARG A 12 13.84 -13.93 -11.07
CA ARG A 12 13.26 -12.80 -11.84
C ARG A 12 11.74 -12.86 -11.99
N ASP A 13 11.19 -14.05 -12.13
CA ASP A 13 9.76 -14.27 -12.39
C ASP A 13 9.01 -14.78 -11.14
N HIS A 14 9.52 -14.43 -9.94
CA HIS A 14 8.93 -14.80 -8.66
C HIS A 14 8.30 -13.60 -7.94
N LEU A 15 6.96 -13.58 -7.92
CA LEU A 15 6.17 -12.62 -7.18
C LEU A 15 5.84 -13.13 -5.77
N VAL A 16 5.76 -12.21 -4.81
CA VAL A 16 5.25 -12.51 -3.45
C VAL A 16 4.17 -11.53 -3.03
N PHE A 17 3.14 -12.05 -2.38
CA PHE A 17 2.11 -11.28 -1.68
C PHE A 17 2.12 -11.68 -0.21
N VAL A 18 2.00 -10.71 0.69
CA VAL A 18 1.91 -10.92 2.14
C VAL A 18 0.69 -10.17 2.68
N GLY A 19 -0.25 -10.91 3.27
CA GLY A 19 -1.46 -10.35 3.85
C GLY A 19 -2.60 -11.37 3.97
N SER A 20 -3.67 -10.99 4.67
CA SER A 20 -4.86 -11.84 4.77
C SER A 20 -5.49 -12.12 3.41
N LEU A 21 -5.94 -13.36 3.18
CA LEU A 21 -6.61 -13.77 1.95
C LEU A 21 -8.11 -13.44 2.05
N ILE A 22 -8.43 -12.16 1.93
CA ILE A 22 -9.77 -11.60 1.99
C ILE A 22 -10.07 -10.76 0.75
N GLU A 23 -11.34 -10.63 0.39
CA GLU A 23 -11.81 -9.89 -0.79
C GLU A 23 -11.15 -8.52 -0.96
N ARG A 24 -11.11 -7.70 0.11
CA ARG A 24 -10.56 -6.33 0.07
C ARG A 24 -9.09 -6.26 -0.36
N LYS A 25 -8.34 -7.35 -0.24
CA LYS A 25 -6.92 -7.41 -0.66
C LYS A 25 -6.76 -7.65 -2.15
N GLY A 26 -7.84 -7.92 -2.88
CA GLY A 26 -7.86 -8.01 -4.34
C GLY A 26 -7.00 -9.15 -4.90
N ILE A 27 -6.60 -10.12 -4.08
CA ILE A 27 -5.65 -11.15 -4.50
C ILE A 27 -6.25 -12.12 -5.52
N VAL A 28 -7.55 -12.39 -5.45
CA VAL A 28 -8.23 -13.27 -6.41
C VAL A 28 -8.24 -12.69 -7.83
N PRO A 29 -8.76 -11.47 -8.08
CA PRO A 29 -8.73 -10.90 -9.43
C PRO A 29 -7.29 -10.71 -9.95
N PHE A 30 -6.32 -10.47 -9.05
CA PHE A 30 -4.91 -10.46 -9.41
C PHE A 30 -4.40 -11.82 -9.92
N VAL A 31 -4.70 -12.91 -9.22
CA VAL A 31 -4.29 -14.27 -9.65
C VAL A 31 -4.99 -14.67 -10.95
N GLU A 32 -6.26 -14.30 -11.14
CA GLU A 32 -6.98 -14.51 -12.39
C GLU A 32 -6.31 -13.75 -13.56
N CYS A 33 -5.94 -12.48 -13.36
CA CYS A 33 -5.25 -11.69 -14.37
C CYS A 33 -3.84 -12.23 -14.69
N LEU A 34 -3.10 -12.65 -13.66
CA LEU A 34 -1.78 -13.27 -13.82
C LEU A 34 -1.87 -14.60 -14.59
N ALA A 35 -2.90 -15.42 -14.33
CA ALA A 35 -3.13 -16.66 -15.05
C ALA A 35 -3.36 -16.41 -16.55
N ASP A 36 -4.14 -15.39 -16.91
CA ASP A 36 -4.34 -15.00 -18.31
C ASP A 36 -3.05 -14.48 -18.97
N TRP A 37 -2.24 -13.73 -18.22
CA TRP A 37 -0.92 -13.30 -18.71
C TRP A 37 -0.03 -14.51 -19.00
N CYS A 38 0.02 -15.49 -18.09
CA CYS A 38 0.77 -16.72 -18.27
C CYS A 38 0.28 -17.56 -19.46
N GLN A 39 -1.03 -17.61 -19.70
CA GLN A 39 -1.60 -18.28 -20.89
C GLN A 39 -1.14 -17.62 -22.21
N SER A 40 -0.96 -16.30 -22.18
CA SER A 40 -0.47 -15.53 -23.34
C SER A 40 1.04 -15.63 -23.53
N HIS A 41 1.78 -16.14 -22.54
CA HIS A 41 3.24 -16.26 -22.51
C HIS A 41 3.67 -17.67 -22.07
N PRO A 42 3.35 -18.72 -22.85
CA PRO A 42 3.53 -20.12 -22.44
C PRO A 42 5.01 -20.50 -22.18
N ASP A 43 5.95 -19.74 -22.73
CA ASP A 43 7.39 -19.90 -22.61
C ASP A 43 8.01 -19.19 -21.38
N ARG A 44 7.18 -18.56 -20.53
CA ARG A 44 7.58 -17.92 -19.27
C ARG A 44 7.07 -18.70 -18.07
N GLU A 45 7.96 -19.22 -17.23
CA GLU A 45 7.62 -19.86 -15.95
C GLU A 45 7.49 -18.81 -14.84
N ILE A 46 6.30 -18.65 -14.27
CA ILE A 46 6.01 -17.69 -13.21
C ILE A 46 5.78 -18.40 -11.89
N ARG A 47 6.34 -17.84 -10.80
CA ARG A 47 6.07 -18.26 -9.43
C ARG A 47 5.33 -17.16 -8.68
N LEU A 48 4.28 -17.52 -7.95
CA LEU A 48 3.60 -16.63 -7.03
C LEU A 48 3.48 -17.28 -5.66
N THR A 49 4.10 -16.66 -4.66
CA THR A 49 3.97 -17.08 -3.26
C THR A 49 3.00 -16.17 -2.52
N LEU A 50 1.95 -16.75 -1.94
CA LEU A 50 0.96 -16.08 -1.12
C LEU A 50 1.18 -16.44 0.35
N VAL A 51 1.58 -15.46 1.15
CA VAL A 51 1.76 -15.63 2.59
C VAL A 51 0.57 -15.02 3.34
N GLY A 52 -0.22 -15.87 3.97
CA GLY A 52 -1.39 -15.48 4.75
C GLY A 52 -2.53 -16.49 4.66
N GLU A 53 -3.60 -16.19 5.40
CA GLU A 53 -4.82 -17.00 5.47
C GLU A 53 -6.06 -16.13 5.32
N GLY A 54 -7.15 -16.78 4.94
CA GLY A 54 -8.46 -16.15 4.92
C GLY A 54 -9.48 -16.91 4.06
N PRO A 55 -10.74 -16.45 4.09
CA PRO A 55 -11.87 -17.04 3.37
C PRO A 55 -11.69 -17.16 1.85
N GLU A 56 -10.80 -16.39 1.22
CA GLU A 56 -10.55 -16.50 -0.23
C GLU A 56 -9.65 -17.69 -0.60
N ARG A 57 -9.03 -18.38 0.37
CA ARG A 57 -8.12 -19.50 0.11
C ARG A 57 -8.74 -20.60 -0.76
N PRO A 58 -9.95 -21.13 -0.48
CA PRO A 58 -10.55 -22.16 -1.34
C PRO A 58 -10.77 -21.67 -2.77
N LYS A 59 -11.10 -20.39 -2.96
CA LYS A 59 -11.24 -19.79 -4.30
C LYS A 59 -9.89 -19.78 -5.02
N LEU A 60 -8.83 -19.31 -4.36
CA LEU A 60 -7.47 -19.31 -4.90
C LEU A 60 -6.95 -20.71 -5.28
N GLU A 61 -7.24 -21.72 -4.46
CA GLU A 61 -6.84 -23.12 -4.70
C GLU A 61 -7.61 -23.74 -5.88
N SER A 62 -8.88 -23.33 -6.09
CA SER A 62 -9.75 -23.85 -7.16
C SER A 62 -9.63 -23.10 -8.50
N LEU A 63 -9.00 -21.93 -8.54
CA LEU A 63 -8.73 -21.21 -9.79
C LEU A 63 -7.94 -22.10 -10.76
N ALA A 64 -8.43 -22.24 -11.99
CA ALA A 64 -7.70 -22.87 -13.08
C ALA A 64 -6.43 -22.06 -13.38
N LYS A 65 -5.29 -22.74 -13.51
CA LYS A 65 -3.99 -22.11 -13.76
C LYS A 65 -3.33 -22.82 -14.94
N PRO A 66 -2.66 -22.07 -15.83
CA PRO A 66 -1.82 -22.70 -16.84
C PRO A 66 -0.62 -23.36 -16.17
N ASP A 67 -0.01 -24.36 -16.84
CA ASP A 67 1.06 -25.17 -16.28
C ASP A 67 2.31 -24.36 -15.89
N ASN A 68 2.53 -23.22 -16.55
CA ASN A 68 3.63 -22.30 -16.31
C ASN A 68 3.38 -21.31 -15.16
N LEU A 69 2.26 -21.40 -14.42
CA LEU A 69 2.00 -20.62 -13.21
C LEU A 69 2.02 -21.50 -11.95
N ARG A 70 3.09 -21.37 -11.16
CA ARG A 70 3.26 -22.07 -9.88
C ARG A 70 2.77 -21.20 -8.73
N LEU A 71 1.61 -21.53 -8.19
CA LEU A 71 1.04 -20.87 -7.01
C LEU A 71 1.36 -21.63 -5.72
N GLU A 72 2.02 -20.97 -4.77
CA GLU A 72 2.28 -21.49 -3.43
C GLU A 72 1.47 -20.67 -2.40
N ILE A 73 0.63 -21.32 -1.60
CA ILE A 73 -0.13 -20.66 -0.52
C ILE A 73 0.41 -21.17 0.82
N CYS A 74 1.20 -20.35 1.51
CA CYS A 74 1.92 -20.76 2.72
C CYS A 74 1.05 -20.79 3.99
N GLY A 75 -0.14 -20.19 3.97
CA GLY A 75 -0.95 -20.03 5.19
C GLY A 75 -0.36 -19.00 6.16
N HIS A 76 -0.73 -19.09 7.44
CA HIS A 76 -0.22 -18.20 8.47
C HIS A 76 1.24 -18.53 8.77
N CYS A 77 2.13 -17.55 8.58
CA CYS A 77 3.57 -17.71 8.74
C CYS A 77 4.10 -16.78 9.83
N GLY A 78 5.11 -17.27 10.57
CA GLY A 78 5.89 -16.42 11.47
C GLY A 78 6.80 -15.46 10.71
N TYR A 79 7.30 -14.45 11.44
CA TYR A 79 8.14 -13.38 10.91
C TYR A 79 9.31 -13.89 10.06
N GLU A 80 10.08 -14.87 10.55
CA GLU A 80 11.22 -15.44 9.81
C GLU A 80 10.85 -15.97 8.41
N ARG A 81 9.70 -16.64 8.29
CA ARG A 81 9.23 -17.16 6.99
C ARG A 81 8.74 -16.04 6.07
N ILE A 82 8.11 -14.99 6.63
CA ILE A 82 7.73 -13.80 5.87
C ILE A 82 8.99 -13.11 5.30
N HIS A 83 10.02 -12.90 6.13
CA HIS A 83 11.29 -12.34 5.70
C HIS A 83 12.02 -13.21 4.69
N GLN A 84 11.92 -14.53 4.82
CA GLN A 84 12.43 -15.46 3.83
C GLN A 84 11.68 -15.31 2.50
N ALA A 85 10.35 -15.25 2.50
CA ALA A 85 9.54 -15.07 1.30
C ALA A 85 9.88 -13.76 0.58
N TYR A 86 10.09 -12.65 1.31
CA TYR A 86 10.58 -11.41 0.71
C TYR A 86 11.98 -11.55 0.09
N ARG A 87 12.88 -12.33 0.69
CA ARG A 87 14.24 -12.54 0.17
C ARG A 87 14.26 -13.43 -1.09
N GLU A 88 13.34 -14.38 -1.19
CA GLU A 88 13.26 -15.35 -2.29
C GLU A 88 12.61 -14.75 -3.54
N ALA A 89 11.67 -13.81 -3.38
CA ALA A 89 10.98 -13.16 -4.48
C ALA A 89 11.77 -12.00 -5.11
N SER A 90 11.33 -11.55 -6.28
CA SER A 90 11.87 -10.41 -7.03
C SER A 90 10.91 -9.24 -7.18
N ILE A 91 9.60 -9.47 -7.04
CA ILE A 91 8.56 -8.44 -7.10
C ILE A 91 7.57 -8.66 -5.96
N PHE A 92 7.18 -7.57 -5.28
CA PHE A 92 6.09 -7.62 -4.30
C PHE A 92 4.77 -7.21 -4.95
N ALA A 93 3.77 -8.08 -4.92
CA ALA A 93 2.42 -7.80 -5.40
C ALA A 93 1.54 -7.27 -4.26
N PHE A 94 0.89 -6.13 -4.48
CA PHE A 94 -0.04 -5.51 -3.54
C PHE A 94 -1.33 -5.03 -4.23
N PRO A 95 -2.18 -5.96 -4.71
CA PRO A 95 -3.36 -5.65 -5.53
C PRO A 95 -4.56 -5.17 -4.69
N SER A 96 -4.35 -4.46 -3.59
CA SER A 96 -5.45 -4.14 -2.66
C SER A 96 -6.56 -3.34 -3.32
N LEU A 97 -7.82 -3.69 -3.04
CA LEU A 97 -9.00 -2.88 -3.33
C LEU A 97 -9.23 -1.82 -2.24
N MET A 98 -8.73 -2.07 -1.03
CA MET A 98 -8.83 -1.16 0.10
C MET A 98 -7.78 -1.52 1.16
N ASP A 99 -6.89 -0.58 1.47
CA ASP A 99 -5.98 -0.68 2.62
C ASP A 99 -5.65 0.72 3.17
N ASP A 100 -5.92 0.93 4.47
CA ASP A 100 -5.67 2.22 5.11
C ASP A 100 -4.19 2.63 5.07
N TRP A 101 -3.27 1.66 5.08
CA TRP A 101 -1.85 1.95 4.98
C TRP A 101 -1.14 0.95 4.06
N GLY A 102 -1.03 -0.31 4.48
CA GLY A 102 -0.27 -1.33 3.77
C GLY A 102 1.11 -1.56 4.40
N MET A 103 1.14 -2.03 5.66
CA MET A 103 2.40 -2.31 6.36
C MET A 103 3.33 -3.25 5.59
N ALA A 104 2.78 -4.26 4.91
CA ALA A 104 3.56 -5.20 4.09
C ALA A 104 4.33 -4.50 2.94
N VAL A 105 3.82 -3.37 2.41
CA VAL A 105 4.56 -2.56 1.42
C VAL A 105 5.85 -2.01 2.02
N ASN A 106 5.81 -1.57 3.29
CA ASN A 106 6.99 -1.02 3.98
C ASN A 106 8.06 -2.10 4.13
N GLU A 107 7.65 -3.29 4.57
CA GLU A 107 8.54 -4.45 4.75
C GLU A 107 9.14 -4.91 3.41
N ALA A 108 8.32 -4.98 2.36
CA ALA A 108 8.77 -5.35 1.02
C ALA A 108 9.78 -4.34 0.45
N MET A 109 9.53 -3.03 0.61
CA MET A 109 10.48 -1.98 0.23
C MET A 109 11.78 -2.08 1.05
N GLN A 110 11.71 -2.32 2.36
CA GLN A 110 12.90 -2.55 3.19
C GLN A 110 13.69 -3.79 2.74
N ALA A 111 12.99 -4.84 2.34
CA ALA A 111 13.59 -6.02 1.71
C ALA A 111 14.14 -5.73 0.31
N GLY A 112 13.96 -4.53 -0.23
CA GLY A 112 14.41 -4.08 -1.54
C GLY A 112 13.71 -4.80 -2.68
N LEU A 113 12.40 -5.00 -2.56
CA LEU A 113 11.55 -5.45 -3.65
C LEU A 113 10.95 -4.22 -4.36
N PRO A 114 10.97 -4.16 -5.70
CA PRO A 114 10.07 -3.29 -6.43
C PRO A 114 8.61 -3.72 -6.20
N ILE A 115 7.71 -2.74 -6.26
CA ILE A 115 6.31 -2.91 -5.86
C ILE A 115 5.38 -2.91 -7.07
N LEU A 116 4.60 -3.97 -7.26
CA LEU A 116 3.50 -4.02 -8.23
C LEU A 116 2.18 -3.88 -7.45
N GLY A 117 1.55 -2.71 -7.44
CA GLY A 117 0.45 -2.49 -6.50
C GLY A 117 -0.58 -1.44 -6.88
N SER A 118 -1.68 -1.44 -6.14
CA SER A 118 -2.83 -0.57 -6.38
C SER A 118 -2.84 0.69 -5.50
N PRO A 119 -3.19 1.87 -6.06
CA PRO A 119 -3.23 3.12 -5.31
C PRO A 119 -4.38 3.19 -4.29
N TYR A 120 -5.23 2.16 -4.20
CA TYR A 120 -6.21 2.02 -3.11
C TYR A 120 -5.57 1.64 -1.75
N SER A 121 -4.25 1.55 -1.71
CA SER A 121 -3.44 1.53 -0.50
C SER A 121 -2.66 2.83 -0.37
N GLN A 122 -2.78 3.50 0.78
CA GLN A 122 -2.07 4.76 1.03
C GLN A 122 -0.54 4.63 0.90
N ALA A 123 0.05 3.49 1.32
CA ALA A 123 1.47 3.21 1.13
C ALA A 123 1.86 3.20 -0.35
N ILE A 124 1.04 2.61 -1.22
CA ILE A 124 1.31 2.59 -2.66
C ILE A 124 1.21 4.01 -3.22
N ASP A 125 0.14 4.73 -2.89
CA ASP A 125 -0.07 6.08 -3.41
C ASP A 125 1.05 7.06 -3.01
N GLU A 126 1.49 7.01 -1.75
CA GLU A 126 2.52 7.92 -1.23
C GLU A 126 3.97 7.52 -1.60
N MET A 127 4.24 6.22 -1.67
CA MET A 127 5.63 5.72 -1.71
C MET A 127 6.04 5.18 -3.06
N VAL A 128 5.10 4.67 -3.86
CA VAL A 128 5.41 4.04 -5.15
C VAL A 128 5.23 5.07 -6.28
N VAL A 129 6.36 5.47 -6.84
CA VAL A 129 6.42 6.26 -8.09
C VAL A 129 6.62 5.28 -9.25
N GLU A 130 5.73 5.33 -10.25
CA GLU A 130 5.77 4.48 -11.45
C GLU A 130 7.15 4.55 -12.12
N GLY A 131 7.74 3.39 -12.44
CA GLY A 131 9.04 3.29 -13.10
C GLY A 131 10.25 3.54 -12.20
N GLU A 132 10.08 4.15 -11.02
CA GLU A 132 11.18 4.37 -10.07
C GLU A 132 11.22 3.33 -8.96
N HIS A 133 10.07 2.99 -8.39
CA HIS A 133 9.96 2.10 -7.23
C HIS A 133 9.10 0.86 -7.52
N GLY A 134 8.43 0.86 -8.66
CA GLY A 134 7.45 -0.16 -8.99
C GLY A 134 6.55 0.18 -10.16
N TRP A 135 5.45 -0.55 -10.24
CA TRP A 135 4.38 -0.41 -11.21
C TRP A 135 3.03 -0.30 -10.50
N ARG A 136 2.16 0.55 -11.01
CA ARG A 136 0.83 0.84 -10.47
C ARG A 136 -0.25 0.40 -11.45
N PHE A 137 -1.37 -0.01 -10.90
CA PHE A 137 -2.61 -0.32 -11.62
C PHE A 137 -3.80 -0.14 -10.68
N HIS A 138 -5.00 0.10 -11.19
CA HIS A 138 -6.21 0.01 -10.37
C HIS A 138 -6.73 -1.44 -10.36
N THR A 139 -6.96 -2.01 -9.18
CA THR A 139 -7.36 -3.44 -9.07
C THR A 139 -8.70 -3.75 -9.74
N ASP A 140 -9.60 -2.77 -9.81
CA ASP A 140 -10.89 -2.87 -10.47
C ASP A 140 -10.84 -2.59 -11.99
N GLN A 141 -9.65 -2.28 -12.53
CA GLN A 141 -9.41 -2.06 -13.96
C GLN A 141 -8.51 -3.16 -14.53
N ARG A 142 -9.15 -4.20 -15.09
CA ARG A 142 -8.46 -5.41 -15.56
C ARG A 142 -7.34 -5.14 -16.57
N ASP A 143 -7.58 -4.26 -17.54
CA ASP A 143 -6.60 -3.97 -18.61
C ASP A 143 -5.37 -3.23 -18.08
N GLU A 144 -5.56 -2.33 -17.10
CA GLU A 144 -4.45 -1.68 -16.42
C GLU A 144 -3.62 -2.69 -15.62
N MET A 145 -4.28 -3.59 -14.89
CA MET A 145 -3.64 -4.65 -14.12
C MET A 145 -2.81 -5.57 -15.02
N TYR A 146 -3.39 -6.03 -16.13
CA TYR A 146 -2.68 -6.86 -17.12
C TYR A 146 -1.46 -6.13 -17.66
N SER A 147 -1.63 -4.86 -18.06
CA SER A 147 -0.55 -4.04 -18.60
C SER A 147 0.56 -3.81 -17.56
N ALA A 148 0.23 -3.67 -16.27
CA ALA A 148 1.23 -3.51 -15.22
C ALA A 148 1.97 -4.82 -14.91
N ILE A 149 1.28 -5.96 -14.91
CA ILE A 149 1.90 -7.29 -14.82
C ILE A 149 2.88 -7.48 -15.98
N ASP A 150 2.46 -7.14 -17.19
CA ASP A 150 3.30 -7.24 -18.40
C ASP A 150 4.56 -6.37 -18.31
N ARG A 151 4.42 -5.10 -17.91
CA ARG A 151 5.59 -4.23 -17.67
C ARG A 151 6.50 -4.79 -16.58
N ALA A 152 5.96 -5.30 -15.49
CA ALA A 152 6.74 -5.82 -14.36
C ALA A 152 7.57 -7.06 -14.75
N LEU A 153 6.92 -8.04 -15.39
CA LEU A 153 7.55 -9.28 -15.86
C LEU A 153 8.42 -9.06 -17.12
N GLY A 154 8.11 -8.05 -17.93
CA GLY A 154 8.91 -7.63 -19.08
C GLY A 154 10.20 -6.90 -18.71
N THR A 155 10.25 -6.28 -17.52
CA THR A 155 11.42 -5.52 -17.07
C THR A 155 12.65 -6.42 -16.90
N PRO A 156 13.82 -6.07 -17.46
CA PRO A 156 15.05 -6.84 -17.29
C PRO A 156 15.47 -6.98 -15.83
N TRP A 157 16.11 -8.11 -15.49
CA TRP A 157 16.53 -8.43 -14.11
C TRP A 157 17.31 -7.30 -13.43
N HIS A 158 18.32 -6.74 -14.09
CA HIS A 158 19.14 -5.68 -13.53
C HIS A 158 18.33 -4.42 -13.18
N GLU A 159 17.31 -4.10 -13.96
CA GLU A 159 16.46 -2.95 -13.71
C GLU A 159 15.45 -3.23 -12.59
N GLN A 160 14.92 -4.45 -12.47
CA GLN A 160 14.12 -4.86 -11.31
C GLN A 160 14.93 -4.73 -10.01
N GLN A 161 16.20 -5.13 -10.02
CA GLN A 161 17.10 -4.97 -8.87
C GLN A 161 17.35 -3.50 -8.55
N ALA A 162 17.68 -2.69 -9.56
CA ALA A 162 17.89 -1.26 -9.37
C ALA A 162 16.63 -0.55 -8.81
N MET A 163 15.45 -0.92 -9.29
CA MET A 163 14.16 -0.43 -8.81
C MET A 163 13.91 -0.83 -7.34
N GLY A 164 14.22 -2.07 -6.97
CA GLY A 164 14.16 -2.54 -5.59
C GLY A 164 15.13 -1.81 -4.65
N GLU A 165 16.34 -1.47 -5.12
CA GLU A 165 17.28 -0.66 -4.34
C GLU A 165 16.77 0.77 -4.13
N ARG A 166 16.19 1.40 -5.16
CA ARG A 166 15.54 2.72 -5.04
C ARG A 166 14.39 2.66 -4.03
N ALA A 167 13.57 1.62 -4.09
CA ALA A 167 12.48 1.38 -3.13
C ALA A 167 13.01 1.27 -1.69
N ARG A 168 14.09 0.52 -1.46
CA ARG A 168 14.72 0.41 -0.14
C ARG A 168 15.22 1.76 0.38
N ARG A 169 15.94 2.52 -0.45
CA ARG A 169 16.45 3.85 -0.06
C ARG A 169 15.32 4.80 0.29
N ARG A 170 14.19 4.76 -0.43
CA ARG A 170 13.05 5.62 -0.16
C ARG A 170 12.44 5.42 1.23
N ILE A 171 12.55 4.21 1.79
CA ILE A 171 11.97 3.86 3.09
C ILE A 171 13.00 3.82 4.23
N GLU A 172 14.29 3.99 3.94
CA GLU A 172 15.39 3.81 4.92
C GLU A 172 15.28 4.74 6.13
N HIS A 173 14.69 5.93 5.94
CA HIS A 173 14.51 6.92 7.01
C HIS A 173 13.22 6.73 7.82
N ARG A 174 12.30 5.83 7.41
CA ARG A 174 11.03 5.59 8.13
C ARG A 174 11.23 4.50 9.18
N THR A 175 12.03 4.80 10.20
CA THR A 175 12.33 3.89 11.33
C THR A 175 11.42 4.15 12.54
N PRO A 176 11.31 3.22 13.51
CA PRO A 176 10.66 3.47 14.79
C PRO A 176 11.20 4.71 15.49
N ASP A 177 12.52 4.94 15.47
CA ASP A 177 13.16 6.14 16.02
C ASP A 177 12.71 7.41 15.29
N TYR A 178 12.61 7.38 13.96
CA TYR A 178 12.09 8.49 13.18
C TYR A 178 10.64 8.80 13.55
N ALA A 179 9.78 7.77 13.63
CA ALA A 179 8.39 7.91 14.05
C ALA A 179 8.27 8.49 15.48
N ALA A 180 9.06 7.98 16.42
CA ALA A 180 9.12 8.50 17.79
C ALA A 180 9.57 9.97 17.81
N SER A 181 10.61 10.33 17.07
CA SER A 181 11.10 11.71 16.97
C SER A 181 10.06 12.66 16.37
N PHE A 182 9.26 12.17 15.43
CA PHE A 182 8.19 12.94 14.79
C PHE A 182 7.06 13.20 15.78
N LEU A 183 6.58 12.17 16.49
CA LEU A 183 5.54 12.31 17.52
C LEU A 183 5.97 13.26 18.63
N VAL A 184 7.21 13.16 19.11
CA VAL A 184 7.76 14.10 20.12
C VAL A 184 7.77 15.53 19.60
N ARG A 185 8.16 15.75 18.34
CA ARG A 185 8.15 17.09 17.72
C ARG A 185 6.73 17.64 17.58
N ALA A 186 5.79 16.83 17.12
CA ALA A 186 4.39 17.21 16.99
C ALA A 186 3.77 17.58 18.36
N ALA A 187 4.00 16.77 19.40
CA ALA A 187 3.53 17.06 20.75
C ALA A 187 4.12 18.36 21.32
N LYS A 188 5.42 18.61 21.10
CA LYS A 188 6.07 19.87 21.50
C LYS A 188 5.45 21.08 20.80
N ARG A 189 5.15 20.97 19.50
CA ARG A 189 4.53 22.05 18.73
C ARG A 189 3.10 22.34 19.20
N ALA A 190 2.29 21.31 19.40
CA ALA A 190 0.93 21.47 19.90
C ALA A 190 0.90 22.17 21.27
N ARG A 191 1.86 21.85 22.15
CA ARG A 191 2.02 22.53 23.43
C ARG A 191 2.42 24.00 23.27
N GLN A 192 3.37 24.31 22.38
CA GLN A 192 3.78 25.71 22.12
C GLN A 192 2.62 26.55 21.57
N GLU A 193 1.78 25.98 20.70
CA GLU A 193 0.60 26.64 20.15
C GLU A 193 -0.50 26.82 21.21
N ALA A 194 -0.66 25.87 22.15
CA ALA A 194 -1.58 26.00 23.28
C ALA A 194 -1.11 27.03 24.32
N ASP A 195 0.21 27.16 24.51
CA ASP A 195 0.82 28.13 25.42
C ASP A 195 0.86 29.56 24.82
N ALA A 196 0.60 29.70 23.51
CA ALA A 196 0.49 31.01 22.85
C ALA A 196 -0.90 31.62 23.13
N GLU A 197 -0.92 32.67 23.97
CA GLU A 197 -2.14 33.40 24.34
C GLU A 197 -2.87 33.91 23.06
N PRO A 198 -4.19 33.68 22.90
CA PRO A 198 -4.92 34.20 21.74
C PRO A 198 -4.83 35.74 21.73
N PRO A 199 -4.83 36.39 20.55
CA PRO A 199 -4.71 37.84 20.46
C PRO A 199 -5.79 38.51 21.31
N ARG A 200 -5.37 39.36 22.26
CA ARG A 200 -6.28 40.12 23.11
C ARG A 200 -7.14 41.02 22.23
N ASN A 201 -8.45 40.79 22.25
CA ASN A 201 -9.40 41.59 21.51
C ASN A 201 -9.57 42.93 22.22
N GLU A 202 -8.73 43.91 21.89
CA GLU A 202 -8.88 45.27 22.40
C GLU A 202 -10.00 46.00 21.63
N GLY A 203 -11.17 46.08 22.26
CA GLY A 203 -12.12 47.17 22.06
C GLY A 203 -13.20 46.98 20.99
N SER A 204 -14.40 46.57 21.41
CA SER A 204 -15.63 47.15 20.84
C SER A 204 -16.55 47.60 21.98
N SER A 205 -16.42 48.86 22.37
CA SER A 205 -17.47 49.57 23.10
C SER A 205 -18.68 49.71 22.17
N VAL A 206 -19.74 48.94 22.42
CA VAL A 206 -21.01 49.14 21.75
C VAL A 206 -21.72 50.32 22.43
N PRO A 207 -22.05 51.42 21.73
CA PRO A 207 -22.85 52.48 22.32
C PRO A 207 -24.33 52.06 22.37
N ASN A 208 -24.95 52.29 23.52
CA ASN A 208 -26.35 52.01 23.80
C ASN A 208 -27.25 52.97 23.00
N ALA A 209 -27.97 52.48 21.98
CA ALA A 209 -28.92 53.27 21.22
C ALA A 209 -30.34 53.08 21.76
N HIS A 210 -30.87 54.14 22.35
CA HIS A 210 -32.26 54.32 22.76
C HIS A 210 -33.16 54.42 21.50
N MET A 211 -34.25 53.65 21.41
CA MET A 211 -35.29 53.81 20.37
C MET A 211 -36.69 53.77 21.01
N PRO A 212 -37.56 54.77 20.77
CA PRO A 212 -38.91 54.79 21.31
C PRO A 212 -39.94 54.14 20.36
N GLY A 213 -40.76 53.25 20.93
CA GLY A 213 -42.18 53.06 20.58
C GLY A 213 -42.53 52.30 19.29
N ALA A 214 -43.13 51.11 19.45
CA ALA A 214 -44.26 50.66 18.61
C ALA A 214 -45.04 49.49 19.25
N LYS A 215 -46.24 49.85 19.75
CA LYS A 215 -47.52 49.13 19.86
C LYS A 215 -47.58 47.58 19.96
N ARG A 216 -48.27 47.17 21.04
CA ARG A 216 -48.86 45.85 21.28
C ARG A 216 -49.82 45.42 20.17
N VAL A 217 -49.78 44.13 19.80
CA VAL A 217 -50.90 43.40 19.20
C VAL A 217 -51.02 42.05 19.92
N SER A 218 -52.22 41.78 20.44
CA SER A 218 -52.60 40.60 21.24
C SER A 218 -52.91 39.38 20.35
N PRO A 219 -52.96 38.15 20.91
CA PRO A 219 -52.91 36.90 20.15
C PRO A 219 -54.29 36.37 19.74
N ARG A 220 -54.35 35.57 18.67
CA ARG A 220 -55.43 34.61 18.43
C ARG A 220 -54.85 33.25 18.13
N MET A 221 -55.16 32.30 19.02
CA MET A 221 -55.13 30.87 18.76
C MET A 221 -56.42 30.48 18.02
N SER A 222 -56.31 29.55 17.09
CA SER A 222 -57.29 28.48 16.82
C SER A 222 -56.50 27.30 16.28
#